data_AF-A0A968IWX1-F1
#
_entry.id   AF-A0A968IWX1-F1
#
_cell.length_a   1.000
_cell.length_b   1.000
_cell.length_c   1.000
_cell.angle_alpha   90.00
_cell.angle_beta   90.00
_cell.angle_gamma   90.00
#
_symmetry.space_group_name_H-M   'P 1'
#
loop_
_entity.id
_entity.type
_entity.pdbx_description
1 polymer ?
#
loop_
_entity_poly.entity_id
_entity_poly.type
_entity_poly.pdbx_seq_one_letter_code
_entity_poly.pdbx_strand_id
1 'polypeptide(L)'
;MLPIQNQSNHRPRLLNLKLGQTWQSFEKFRAEGAKALTDIKDGIVATLTTKTGQYRIVEEHDFQHLYGLARDVDRLRGGLRMVTVAVRAAQKHPDPENLEVLAEAVAMLGELPELPTRDSFEPLIPEDANLDDEEDDDDDVMLDPREIERPLNNHPLALEGELH
;
A
#
# COMPACT_ATOMS: atom_id res chain seq x y z
N MET A 1 -17.64 1.74 36.40
CA MET A 1 -17.61 2.81 35.38
C MET A 1 -16.23 2.80 34.76
N LEU A 2 -16.13 2.32 33.52
CA LEU A 2 -14.91 2.35 32.71
C LEU A 2 -15.13 3.36 31.58
N PRO A 3 -14.15 4.20 31.22
CA PRO A 3 -14.32 5.21 30.19
C PRO A 3 -14.38 4.54 28.81
N ILE A 4 -15.41 4.91 28.05
CA ILE A 4 -15.57 4.54 26.64
C ILE A 4 -14.47 5.27 25.88
N GLN A 5 -13.49 4.50 25.38
CA GLN A 5 -12.44 5.07 24.55
C GLN A 5 -13.02 5.52 23.21
N ASN A 6 -12.61 6.73 22.87
CA ASN A 6 -12.89 7.54 21.71
C ASN A 6 -12.85 6.71 20.42
N GLN A 7 -14.02 6.36 19.86
CA GLN A 7 -14.09 5.91 18.47
C GLN A 7 -13.77 7.12 17.59
N SER A 8 -12.52 7.20 17.13
CA SER A 8 -12.11 8.12 16.08
C SER A 8 -12.95 7.83 14.85
N ASN A 9 -13.97 8.67 14.66
CA ASN A 9 -14.91 8.60 13.55
C ASN A 9 -14.19 9.06 12.27
N HIS A 10 -13.25 8.25 11.78
CA HIS A 10 -12.56 8.48 10.51
C HIS A 10 -13.50 8.01 9.40
N ARG A 11 -14.35 8.93 8.94
CA ARG A 11 -15.00 8.74 7.64
C ARG A 11 -13.89 8.47 6.62
N PRO A 12 -13.96 7.39 5.83
CA PRO A 12 -13.03 7.19 4.74
C PRO A 12 -13.14 8.43 3.85
N ARG A 13 -12.10 9.26 3.82
CA ARG A 13 -12.03 10.35 2.85
C ARG A 13 -12.12 9.66 1.49
N LEU A 14 -13.11 10.03 0.70
CA LEU A 14 -13.22 9.52 -0.66
C LEU A 14 -11.92 9.91 -1.37
N LEU A 15 -11.13 8.90 -1.76
CA LEU A 15 -9.97 9.05 -2.62
C LEU A 15 -10.42 9.63 -3.95
N ASN A 16 -10.44 10.96 -4.05
CA ASN A 16 -10.85 11.65 -5.26
C ASN A 16 -9.65 11.81 -6.19
N LEU A 17 -9.10 10.67 -6.61
CA LEU A 17 -7.94 10.61 -7.49
C LEU A 17 -8.31 11.13 -8.88
N LYS A 18 -7.50 12.05 -9.39
CA LYS A 18 -7.61 12.65 -10.72
C LYS A 18 -6.32 12.43 -11.47
N LEU A 19 -6.44 12.27 -12.79
CA LEU A 19 -5.29 12.22 -13.66
C LEU A 19 -4.62 13.59 -13.72
N GLY A 20 -3.34 13.61 -13.39
CA GLY A 20 -2.47 14.77 -13.49
C GLY A 20 -1.64 14.76 -14.77
N GLN A 21 -0.48 15.39 -14.68
CA GLN A 21 0.47 15.50 -15.78
C GLN A 21 0.96 14.14 -16.25
N THR A 22 1.31 14.05 -17.54
CA THR A 22 1.89 12.85 -18.14
C THR A 22 3.12 13.20 -18.93
N TRP A 23 4.24 12.57 -18.59
CA TRP A 23 5.49 12.64 -19.33
C TRP A 23 5.67 11.38 -20.17
N GLN A 24 5.98 11.57 -21.45
CA GLN A 24 6.15 10.48 -22.41
C GLN A 24 7.58 9.91 -22.45
N SER A 25 8.50 10.53 -21.71
CA SER A 25 9.87 10.05 -21.53
C SER A 25 10.48 10.63 -20.26
N PHE A 26 11.53 9.99 -19.74
CA PHE A 26 12.27 10.48 -18.57
C PHE A 26 12.95 11.82 -18.85
N GLU A 27 13.45 12.03 -20.07
CA GLU A 27 14.11 13.27 -20.48
C GLU A 27 13.14 14.45 -20.43
N LYS A 28 11.87 14.25 -20.78
CA LYS A 28 10.82 15.28 -20.66
C LYS A 28 10.52 15.61 -19.19
N PHE A 29 10.49 14.59 -18.33
CA PHE A 29 10.30 14.78 -16.90
C PHE A 29 11.49 15.55 -16.28
N ARG A 30 12.73 15.12 -16.57
CA ARG A 30 13.96 15.76 -16.08
C ARG A 30 14.10 17.21 -16.57
N ALA A 31 13.69 17.51 -17.81
CA ALA A 31 13.75 18.87 -18.35
C ALA A 31 12.89 19.89 -17.58
N GLU A 32 11.86 19.43 -16.86
CA GLU A 32 11.00 20.29 -16.03
C GLU A 32 11.58 20.51 -14.61
N GLY A 33 12.54 19.67 -14.19
CA GLY A 33 13.27 19.78 -12.93
C GLY A 33 12.35 19.77 -11.70
N ALA A 34 12.74 20.53 -10.67
CA ALA A 34 11.99 20.60 -9.41
C ALA A 34 10.51 21.04 -9.55
N LYS A 35 10.14 21.68 -10.67
CA LYS A 35 8.76 22.11 -10.95
C LYS A 35 7.88 20.98 -11.48
N ALA A 36 8.45 19.86 -11.94
CA ALA A 36 7.68 18.73 -12.44
C ALA A 36 6.73 18.14 -11.38
N LEU A 37 7.10 18.25 -10.10
CA LEU A 37 6.37 17.67 -8.99
C LEU A 37 5.44 18.67 -8.28
N THR A 38 5.55 19.98 -8.54
CA THR A 38 4.81 21.00 -7.77
C THR A 38 3.30 20.93 -7.93
N ASP A 39 2.85 20.37 -9.06
CA ASP A 39 1.44 20.21 -9.39
C ASP A 39 0.87 18.85 -8.94
N ILE A 40 1.72 17.96 -8.42
CA ILE A 40 1.32 16.67 -7.86
C ILE A 40 1.03 16.86 -6.37
N LYS A 41 -0.22 17.16 -6.07
CA LYS A 41 -0.75 17.34 -4.70
C LYS A 41 -1.80 16.28 -4.41
N ASP A 42 -2.37 16.31 -3.20
CA ASP A 42 -3.48 15.44 -2.77
C ASP A 42 -4.52 15.22 -3.87
N GLY A 43 -4.76 13.95 -4.17
CA GLY A 43 -5.70 13.48 -5.17
C GLY A 43 -5.18 13.55 -6.61
N ILE A 44 -3.93 13.89 -6.89
CA ILE A 44 -3.38 13.95 -8.25
C ILE A 44 -2.45 12.78 -8.52
N VAL A 45 -2.71 12.05 -9.60
CA VAL A 45 -1.88 10.95 -10.08
C VAL A 45 -1.23 11.33 -11.39
N ALA A 46 0.08 11.60 -11.35
CA ALA A 46 0.85 11.85 -12.56
C ALA A 46 1.42 10.54 -13.13
N THR A 47 1.85 10.59 -14.39
CA THR A 47 2.28 9.41 -15.14
C THR A 47 3.59 9.66 -15.86
N LEU A 48 4.58 8.82 -15.61
CA LEU A 48 5.85 8.81 -16.32
C LEU A 48 5.94 7.54 -17.18
N THR A 49 5.97 7.72 -18.50
CA THR A 49 6.23 6.64 -19.44
C THR A 49 7.71 6.63 -19.79
N THR A 50 8.34 5.45 -19.71
CA THR A 50 9.74 5.21 -20.09
C THR A 50 9.82 4.02 -21.04
N LYS A 51 11.04 3.68 -21.47
CA LYS A 51 11.28 2.45 -22.27
C LYS A 51 11.02 1.17 -21.46
N THR A 52 11.18 1.21 -20.13
CA THR A 52 11.07 0.05 -19.24
C THR A 52 9.66 -0.13 -18.68
N GLY A 53 8.83 0.91 -18.71
CA GLY A 53 7.44 0.81 -18.29
C GLY A 53 6.76 2.15 -18.02
N GLN A 54 5.61 2.06 -17.36
CA GLN A 54 4.82 3.21 -16.94
C GLN A 54 4.80 3.28 -15.41
N TYR A 55 5.20 4.43 -14.89
CA TYR A 55 5.26 4.74 -13.46
C TYR A 55 4.18 5.74 -13.11
N ARG A 56 3.63 5.61 -11.89
CA ARG A 56 2.65 6.54 -11.34
C ARG A 56 3.31 7.29 -10.20
N ILE A 57 3.14 8.61 -10.20
CA ILE A 57 3.69 9.50 -9.19
C ILE A 57 2.50 10.11 -8.46
N VAL A 58 2.51 9.99 -7.13
CA VAL A 58 1.45 10.44 -6.23
C VAL A 58 2.08 11.05 -4.99
N GLU A 59 1.29 11.82 -4.25
CA GLU A 59 1.66 12.31 -2.93
C GLU A 59 1.76 11.14 -1.93
N GLU A 60 2.71 11.19 -1.00
CA GLU A 60 2.97 10.10 -0.04
C GLU A 60 1.72 9.80 0.80
N HIS A 61 0.95 10.83 1.18
CA HIS A 61 -0.28 10.65 1.92
C HIS A 61 -1.30 9.79 1.13
N ASP A 62 -1.47 10.05 -0.16
CA ASP A 62 -2.38 9.29 -1.02
C ASP A 62 -1.90 7.84 -1.21
N PHE A 63 -0.58 7.65 -1.36
CA PHE A 63 0.00 6.31 -1.44
C PHE A 63 -0.30 5.49 -0.19
N GLN A 64 -0.08 6.07 1.00
CA GLN A 64 -0.30 5.39 2.27
C GLN A 64 -1.78 5.08 2.51
N HIS A 65 -2.67 5.98 2.10
CA HIS A 65 -4.10 5.72 2.16
C HIS A 65 -4.52 4.57 1.23
N LEU A 66 -4.04 4.57 -0.02
CA LEU A 66 -4.30 3.49 -0.97
C LEU A 66 -3.73 2.14 -0.49
N TYR A 67 -2.53 2.16 0.07
CA TYR A 67 -1.88 0.98 0.61
C TYR A 67 -2.62 0.43 1.82
N GLY A 68 -3.04 1.29 2.75
CA GLY A 68 -3.88 0.93 3.90
C GLY A 68 -5.18 0.26 3.44
N LEU A 69 -5.87 0.87 2.48
CA LEU A 69 -7.11 0.32 1.91
C LEU A 69 -6.89 -1.06 1.26
N ALA A 70 -5.82 -1.22 0.49
CA ALA A 70 -5.49 -2.51 -0.14
C ALA A 70 -5.26 -3.61 0.91
N ARG A 71 -4.54 -3.27 1.99
CA ARG A 71 -4.30 -4.19 3.10
C ARG A 71 -5.57 -4.52 3.88
N ASP A 72 -6.46 -3.55 4.09
CA ASP A 72 -7.77 -3.80 4.70
C ASP A 72 -8.63 -4.74 3.84
N VAL A 73 -8.64 -4.55 2.52
CA VAL A 73 -9.33 -5.44 1.59
C VAL A 73 -8.78 -6.87 1.66
N ASP A 74 -7.46 -7.04 1.63
CA ASP A 74 -6.85 -8.38 1.70
C ASP A 74 -7.15 -9.08 3.03
N ARG A 75 -7.17 -8.32 4.12
CA ARG A 75 -7.55 -8.82 5.45
C ARG A 75 -9.01 -9.24 5.52
N LEU A 76 -9.94 -8.42 5.00
CA LEU A 76 -11.36 -8.76 4.89
C LEU A 76 -11.56 -10.03 4.04
N ARG A 77 -10.83 -10.15 2.92
CA ARG A 77 -10.85 -11.36 2.09
C ARG A 77 -10.35 -12.59 2.87
N GLY A 78 -9.32 -12.44 3.69
CA GLY A 78 -8.83 -13.50 4.59
C GLY A 78 -9.89 -13.92 5.61
N GLY A 79 -10.50 -12.96 6.31
CA GLY A 79 -11.56 -13.23 7.29
C GLY A 79 -12.79 -13.90 6.67
N LEU A 80 -13.25 -13.42 5.51
CA LEU A 80 -14.39 -14.02 4.80
C LEU A 80 -14.13 -15.45 4.33
N ARG A 81 -12.88 -15.78 3.96
CA ARG A 81 -12.49 -17.16 3.65
C ARG A 81 -12.63 -18.06 4.88
N MET A 82 -12.19 -17.60 6.05
CA MET A 82 -12.34 -18.33 7.31
C MET A 82 -13.81 -18.59 7.64
N VAL A 83 -14.66 -17.56 7.55
CA VAL A 83 -16.11 -17.70 7.75
C VAL A 83 -16.70 -18.73 6.78
N THR A 84 -16.30 -18.70 5.51
CA THR A 84 -16.76 -19.68 4.50
C THR A 84 -16.38 -21.12 4.88
N VAL A 85 -15.19 -21.34 5.43
CA VAL A 85 -14.74 -22.66 5.89
C VAL A 85 -15.57 -23.11 7.09
N ALA A 86 -15.78 -22.24 8.08
CA ALA A 86 -16.57 -22.55 9.27
C ALA A 86 -18.04 -22.86 8.93
N VAL A 87 -18.65 -22.10 8.01
CA VAL A 87 -20.01 -22.37 7.51
C VAL A 87 -20.09 -23.76 6.89
N ARG A 88 -19.11 -24.14 6.05
CA ARG A 88 -19.08 -25.47 5.42
C ARG A 88 -18.91 -26.60 6.45
N ALA A 89 -18.13 -26.38 7.50
CA ALA A 89 -17.98 -27.34 8.59
C ALA A 89 -19.30 -27.54 9.33
N ALA A 90 -19.95 -26.45 9.76
CA ALA A 90 -21.25 -26.49 10.43
C ALA A 90 -22.37 -27.07 9.56
N GLN A 91 -22.34 -26.83 8.24
CA GLN A 91 -23.31 -27.44 7.30
C GLN A 91 -23.13 -28.95 7.18
N LYS A 92 -21.89 -29.46 7.19
CA LYS A 92 -21.61 -30.90 7.11
C LYS A 92 -21.85 -31.59 8.45
N HIS A 93 -21.53 -30.90 9.55
CA HIS A 93 -21.58 -31.40 10.92
C HIS A 93 -22.18 -30.32 11.83
N PRO A 94 -23.51 -30.26 11.98
CA PRO A 94 -24.18 -29.24 12.77
C PRO A 94 -24.15 -29.58 14.28
N ASP A 95 -22.96 -29.84 14.80
CA ASP A 95 -22.72 -30.05 16.22
C ASP A 95 -22.40 -28.72 16.94
N PRO A 96 -22.51 -28.66 18.28
CA PRO A 96 -22.27 -27.44 19.03
C PRO A 96 -20.88 -26.84 18.82
N GLU A 97 -19.86 -27.69 18.63
CA GLU A 97 -18.47 -27.25 18.46
C GLU A 97 -18.27 -26.53 17.12
N ASN A 98 -18.79 -27.09 16.01
CA ASN A 98 -18.72 -26.45 14.70
C ASN A 98 -19.55 -25.16 14.61
N LEU A 99 -20.64 -25.06 15.39
CA LEU A 99 -21.43 -23.83 15.51
C LEU A 99 -20.70 -22.75 16.32
N GLU A 100 -19.97 -23.14 17.37
CA GLU A 100 -19.13 -22.24 18.16
C GLU A 100 -17.95 -21.69 17.34
N VAL A 101 -17.29 -22.54 16.55
CA VAL A 101 -16.24 -22.12 15.60
C VAL A 101 -16.78 -21.13 14.57
N LEU A 102 -18.02 -21.31 14.09
CA LEU A 102 -18.65 -20.33 13.20
C LEU A 102 -18.92 -19.00 13.90
N ALA A 103 -19.43 -19.03 15.13
CA ALA A 103 -19.68 -17.82 15.91
C ALA A 103 -18.38 -17.04 16.16
N GLU A 104 -17.30 -17.74 16.52
CA GLU A 104 -15.98 -17.15 16.74
C GLU A 104 -15.40 -16.57 15.44
N ALA A 105 -15.48 -17.29 14.32
CA ALA A 105 -15.00 -16.79 13.03
C ALA A 105 -15.72 -15.50 12.59
N VAL A 106 -17.00 -15.36 12.93
CA VAL A 106 -17.77 -14.13 12.67
C VAL A 106 -17.39 -13.02 13.64
N ALA A 107 -17.18 -13.32 14.93
CA ALA A 107 -16.72 -12.34 15.91
C ALA A 107 -15.35 -11.74 15.53
N MET A 108 -14.40 -12.59 15.15
CA MET A 108 -13.06 -12.18 14.69
C MET A 108 -13.12 -11.25 13.48
N LEU A 109 -14.10 -11.40 12.57
CA LEU A 109 -14.29 -10.50 11.42
C LEU A 109 -14.76 -9.11 11.85
N GLY A 110 -15.60 -9.03 12.90
CA GLY A 110 -16.10 -7.77 13.45
C GLY A 110 -15.07 -7.00 14.28
N GLU A 111 -14.05 -7.69 14.82
CA GLU A 111 -13.00 -7.11 15.65
C GLU A 111 -11.68 -6.86 14.91
N LEU A 112 -11.69 -6.96 13.58
CA LEU A 112 -10.52 -6.73 12.75
C LEU A 112 -9.93 -5.33 13.01
N PRO A 113 -8.75 -5.20 13.66
CA PRO A 113 -8.19 -3.89 14.05
C PRO A 113 -7.78 -3.07 12.82
N GLU A 114 -8.33 -1.88 12.62
CA GLU A 114 -7.94 -1.01 11.50
C GLU A 114 -6.41 -0.85 11.44
N LEU A 115 -5.84 -0.92 10.24
CA LEU A 115 -4.41 -0.68 10.10
C LEU A 115 -4.12 0.77 10.52
N PRO A 116 -3.07 0.98 11.33
CA PRO A 116 -2.71 2.33 11.76
C PRO A 116 -2.37 3.14 10.50
N THR A 117 -3.25 4.07 10.15
CA THR A 117 -2.94 5.12 9.18
C THR A 117 -2.08 6.13 9.93
N ARG A 118 -0.85 6.38 9.47
CA ARG A 118 -0.02 7.43 10.08
C ARG A 118 -0.56 8.78 9.63
N ASP A 119 -0.90 9.64 10.59
CA ASP A 119 -1.44 10.99 10.32
C ASP A 119 -0.38 11.96 9.76
N SER A 120 0.90 11.65 9.92
CA SER A 120 1.99 12.50 9.47
C SER A 120 3.22 11.69 9.03
N PHE A 121 3.86 12.17 7.98
CA PHE A 121 5.12 11.68 7.46
C PHE A 121 6.15 12.80 7.52
N GLU A 122 7.40 12.42 7.72
CA GLU A 122 8.49 13.37 7.53
C GLU A 122 8.51 13.74 6.04
N PRO A 123 8.49 15.03 5.70
CA PRO A 123 8.57 15.45 4.30
C PRO A 123 9.82 14.87 3.65
N LEU A 124 9.66 14.20 2.51
CA LEU A 124 10.80 13.78 1.71
C LEU A 124 11.50 15.04 1.21
N ILE A 125 12.71 15.29 1.71
CA ILE A 125 13.58 16.35 1.22
C ILE A 125 14.33 15.72 0.03
N PRO A 126 14.19 16.24 -1.20
CA PRO A 126 14.99 15.78 -2.32
C PRO A 126 16.47 15.86 -1.97
N GLU A 127 17.23 14.82 -2.31
CA GLU A 127 18.66 14.71 -2.00
C GLU A 127 19.46 15.90 -2.60
N ASP A 128 18.93 16.54 -3.65
CA ASP A 128 19.56 17.62 -4.41
C ASP A 128 19.18 19.05 -4.00
N ALA A 129 18.58 19.27 -2.82
CA ALA A 129 18.18 20.62 -2.41
C ALA A 129 19.35 21.63 -2.25
N ASN A 130 20.61 21.16 -2.33
CA ASN A 130 21.84 21.95 -2.20
C ASN A 130 22.87 21.68 -3.32
N LEU A 131 22.48 21.56 -4.58
CA LEU A 131 23.45 21.48 -5.69
C LEU A 131 23.81 22.89 -6.20
N ASP A 132 24.59 23.62 -5.40
CA ASP A 132 25.60 24.52 -5.96
C ASP A 132 26.87 23.68 -6.10
N ASP A 133 27.28 23.44 -7.35
CA ASP A 133 28.60 22.96 -7.78
C ASP A 133 29.06 21.57 -7.26
N GLU A 134 28.91 20.52 -8.09
CA GLU A 134 30.02 19.81 -8.76
C GLU A 134 29.56 18.46 -9.34
N GLU A 135 30.22 18.08 -10.43
CA GLU A 135 30.02 16.95 -11.33
C GLU A 135 29.87 15.58 -10.63
N ASP A 136 28.67 14.99 -10.68
CA ASP A 136 28.49 13.53 -10.60
C ASP A 136 27.71 13.09 -11.84
N ASP A 137 28.45 12.73 -12.90
CA ASP A 137 27.93 12.15 -14.14
C ASP A 137 27.61 10.64 -14.01
N ASP A 138 27.69 10.07 -12.79
CA ASP A 138 27.46 8.64 -12.48
C ASP A 138 26.10 8.37 -11.80
N ASP A 139 25.12 9.28 -11.94
CA ASP A 139 23.73 9.05 -11.55
C ASP A 139 23.00 8.15 -12.57
N ASP A 140 23.45 6.91 -12.69
CA ASP A 140 22.71 5.85 -13.35
C ASP A 140 21.47 5.52 -12.50
N VAL A 141 20.38 6.25 -12.77
CA VAL A 141 19.06 6.00 -12.17
C VAL A 141 18.68 4.54 -12.41
N MET A 142 18.45 3.75 -11.36
CA MET A 142 18.01 2.36 -11.48
C MET A 142 16.58 2.30 -12.06
N LEU A 143 16.50 2.03 -13.37
CA LEU A 143 15.25 1.95 -14.12
C LEU A 143 14.74 0.52 -14.36
N ASP A 144 15.46 -0.52 -13.90
CA ASP A 144 15.00 -1.91 -14.02
C ASP A 144 13.90 -2.19 -12.97
N PRO A 145 12.66 -2.51 -13.40
CA PRO A 145 11.58 -2.87 -12.48
C PRO A 145 11.84 -4.09 -11.57
N ARG A 146 12.89 -4.86 -11.85
CA ARG A 146 13.35 -6.02 -11.07
C ARG A 146 14.26 -5.65 -9.91
N GLU A 147 14.94 -4.51 -9.99
CA GLU A 147 15.89 -4.03 -8.98
C GLU A 147 15.20 -3.14 -7.92
N ILE A 148 13.95 -2.73 -8.18
CA ILE A 148 13.11 -2.02 -7.21
C ILE A 148 12.70 -2.98 -6.10
N GLU A 149 13.20 -2.76 -4.87
CA GLU A 149 12.77 -3.50 -3.68
C GLU A 149 11.26 -3.33 -3.47
N ARG A 150 10.54 -4.46 -3.51
CA ARG A 150 9.08 -4.46 -3.33
C ARG A 150 8.77 -4.84 -1.89
N PRO A 151 7.96 -4.05 -1.17
CA PRO A 151 7.61 -4.32 0.23
C PRO A 151 6.81 -5.62 0.46
N LEU A 152 6.46 -6.35 -0.60
CA LEU A 152 5.74 -7.63 -0.55
C LEU A 152 6.63 -8.86 -0.77
N ASN A 153 7.91 -8.70 -1.10
CA ASN A 153 8.79 -9.83 -1.42
C ASN A 153 9.59 -10.39 -0.23
N ASN A 154 9.45 -9.83 0.97
CA ASN A 154 10.01 -10.41 2.20
C ASN A 154 9.12 -11.55 2.72
N HIS A 155 8.96 -12.60 1.91
CA HIS A 155 8.65 -13.92 2.43
C HIS A 155 9.93 -14.74 2.27
N PRO A 156 10.60 -15.18 3.35
CA PRO A 156 11.64 -16.18 3.18
C PRO A 156 10.96 -17.43 2.64
N LEU A 157 11.30 -17.78 1.40
CA LEU A 157 11.11 -19.14 0.91
C LEU A 157 11.99 -20.00 1.81
N ALA A 158 11.36 -20.71 2.74
CA ALA A 158 12.02 -21.78 3.46
C ALA A 158 12.54 -22.77 2.41
N LEU A 159 13.86 -22.81 2.25
CA LEU A 159 14.57 -23.87 1.56
C LEU A 159 14.41 -25.13 2.41
N GLU A 160 13.32 -25.86 2.19
CA GLU A 160 13.24 -27.26 2.60
C GLU A 160 13.95 -28.13 1.55
N GLY A 161 14.97 -28.87 2.01
CA GLY A 161 15.24 -30.21 1.47
C GLY A 161 16.52 -30.38 0.67
N GLU A 162 17.67 -30.44 1.34
CA GLU A 162 18.71 -31.42 0.99
C GLU A 162 18.95 -32.35 2.18
N LEU A 163 18.28 -33.51 2.15
CA LEU A 163 18.62 -34.70 2.93
C LEU A 163 18.43 -35.92 2.03
N HIS A 164 19.48 -36.27 1.29
CA HIS A 164 20.13 -37.59 1.23
C HIS A 164 20.89 -37.81 -0.07
#